data_AF-A0A1V6CA18-F1
#
_entry.id   AF-A0A1V6CA18-F1
#
_cell.length_a   1.000
_cell.length_b   1.000
_cell.length_c   1.000
_cell.angle_alpha   90.00
_cell.angle_beta   90.00
_cell.angle_gamma   90.00
#
_symmetry.space_group_name_H-M   'P 1'
#
loop_
_entity.id
_entity.type
_entity.pdbx_description
1 polymer ?
#
loop_
_entity_poly.entity_id
_entity_poly.type
_entity_poly.pdbx_seq_one_letter_code
_entity_poly.pdbx_strand_id
1 'polypeptide(L)'
;MNEAYERLTEFDGGSLFQPLQTPFDVIVMDCGKGVQGETAIGGGTRRRMYISCNELDDYENMKLVVTHELIHVFQGQRYTNGRANTNRWFVEAVATGLSAYTAGASENAKKDYYTGGKSGFMDYENYLWTTFYSNNARSYYTCGLFVEWMLNVHGDSAITNIYSRTEDLDLDRLSGFFSGTGTNLGDAFFTYCHNLMVNPLGGWGMNATIKANIVRDGTIKPDKKFSPAKTFITYEGDIDKMSTQRIYLSAPEITRTGLLVIDSSETKDGLRTISYDLVSNRADDYANSGGPIDRYESTLPYRKTLSVMYFGNASGYAKKGFEQMVINQDNKRQMHAKIQYYLLLEPKKTKFERGIVEWTTSELGNIPESYIKGYNIFLNGIKVSGKDPIKPAKGTISFKHSEILRNLDDRVQIQVVDKYGNTWPYIQESKQAKIKITDTKTDISSDTFTLYFTLSVENLPKGVTPTYVIHLEDAPKPLEFTTSRIQLNLQRVCPGNPFAEAEDYNIRIQAINSSTRQTIAEEKFKYTKCPIKVGNDAP
;
A
#
# COMPACT_ATOMS: atom_id res chain seq x y z
N MET A 1 -45.34 -6.32 1.45
CA MET A 1 -45.69 -6.50 2.88
C MET A 1 -45.80 -7.98 3.24
N ASN A 2 -46.79 -8.72 2.73
CA ASN A 2 -46.94 -10.15 3.04
C ASN A 2 -45.67 -10.96 2.73
N GLU A 3 -45.04 -10.71 1.58
CA GLU A 3 -43.75 -11.33 1.23
C GLU A 3 -42.64 -11.03 2.26
N ALA A 4 -42.52 -9.79 2.73
CA ALA A 4 -41.54 -9.41 3.74
C ALA A 4 -41.83 -10.06 5.09
N TYR A 5 -43.11 -10.13 5.48
CA TYR A 5 -43.55 -10.77 6.70
C TYR A 5 -43.25 -12.27 6.70
N GLU A 6 -43.65 -12.97 5.64
CA GLU A 6 -43.41 -14.41 5.45
C GLU A 6 -41.91 -14.70 5.56
N ARG A 7 -41.07 -14.00 4.79
CA ARG A 7 -39.61 -14.16 4.83
C ARG A 7 -39.00 -13.91 6.21
N LEU A 8 -39.47 -12.90 6.95
CA LEU A 8 -38.95 -12.63 8.29
C LEU A 8 -39.39 -13.68 9.31
N THR A 9 -40.60 -14.23 9.18
CA THR A 9 -41.10 -15.28 10.09
C THR A 9 -40.58 -16.68 9.75
N GLU A 10 -40.19 -16.91 8.50
CA GLU A 10 -39.57 -18.16 8.03
C GLU A 10 -38.04 -18.10 8.07
N PHE A 11 -37.47 -16.94 8.39
CA PHE A 11 -36.04 -16.76 8.55
C PHE A 11 -35.48 -17.73 9.61
N ASP A 12 -34.50 -18.55 9.23
CA ASP A 12 -33.84 -19.52 10.12
C ASP A 12 -32.85 -18.85 11.09
N GLY A 13 -33.25 -17.72 11.67
CA GLY A 13 -32.49 -16.96 12.65
C GLY A 13 -32.64 -17.49 14.07
N GLY A 14 -33.02 -18.76 14.27
CA GLY A 14 -33.22 -19.32 15.61
C GLY A 14 -34.41 -18.69 16.36
N SER A 15 -35.57 -18.56 15.69
CA SER A 15 -36.78 -17.93 16.27
C SER A 15 -36.63 -16.43 16.56
N LEU A 16 -35.76 -15.73 15.81
CA LEU A 16 -35.51 -14.28 15.96
C LEU A 16 -36.82 -13.49 16.03
N PHE A 17 -37.69 -13.73 15.06
CA PHE A 17 -39.01 -13.14 14.93
C PHE A 17 -40.09 -14.21 14.99
N GLN A 18 -41.05 -14.02 15.89
CA GLN A 18 -42.21 -14.88 16.01
C GLN A 18 -43.41 -14.23 15.31
N PRO A 19 -44.34 -15.01 14.74
CA PRO A 19 -45.58 -14.46 14.19
C PRO A 19 -46.28 -13.54 15.19
N LEU A 20 -46.75 -12.39 14.69
CA LEU A 20 -47.46 -11.42 15.51
C LEU A 20 -48.77 -12.03 16.00
N GLN A 21 -48.96 -12.07 17.32
CA GLN A 21 -50.15 -12.63 17.96
C GLN A 21 -51.37 -11.71 17.86
N THR A 22 -51.14 -10.44 17.49
CA THR A 22 -52.19 -9.42 17.40
C THR A 22 -52.02 -8.63 16.11
N PRO A 23 -53.12 -8.28 15.42
CA PRO A 23 -53.07 -7.47 14.21
C PRO A 23 -52.36 -6.13 14.41
N PHE A 24 -51.73 -5.65 13.34
CA PHE A 24 -51.09 -4.34 13.24
C PHE A 24 -51.69 -3.56 12.08
N ASP A 25 -51.86 -2.26 12.28
CA ASP A 25 -52.28 -1.35 11.22
C ASP A 25 -51.05 -0.93 10.40
N VAL A 26 -51.08 -1.19 9.09
CA VAL A 26 -50.10 -0.65 8.14
C VAL A 26 -50.72 0.56 7.46
N ILE A 27 -50.13 1.73 7.68
CA ILE A 27 -50.61 2.99 7.14
C ILE A 27 -49.63 3.47 6.07
N VAL A 28 -50.07 3.44 4.82
CA VAL A 28 -49.32 4.01 3.70
C VAL A 28 -49.80 5.45 3.53
N MET A 29 -48.91 6.42 3.74
CA MET A 29 -49.22 7.85 3.68
C MET A 29 -48.28 8.57 2.74
N ASP A 30 -48.70 9.70 2.21
CA ASP A 30 -47.78 10.73 1.78
C ASP A 30 -47.20 11.40 3.05
N CYS A 31 -45.95 11.08 3.43
CA CYS A 31 -45.30 11.66 4.62
C CYS A 31 -44.44 12.90 4.29
N GLY A 32 -44.59 13.50 3.11
CA GLY A 32 -43.70 14.57 2.63
C GLY A 32 -42.37 14.05 2.06
N LYS A 33 -41.43 14.97 1.79
CA LYS A 33 -40.09 14.66 1.26
C LYS A 33 -39.12 14.29 2.40
N GLY A 34 -38.32 13.25 2.23
CA GLY A 34 -37.20 12.86 3.10
C GLY A 34 -37.51 11.84 4.21
N VAL A 35 -38.73 11.30 4.29
CA VAL A 35 -39.09 10.21 5.22
C VAL A 35 -39.70 9.08 4.39
N GLN A 36 -39.09 7.89 4.40
CA GLN A 36 -39.56 6.71 3.64
C GLN A 36 -40.40 5.75 4.49
N GLY A 37 -40.18 5.75 5.80
CA GLY A 37 -40.91 4.98 6.79
C GLY A 37 -40.68 5.57 8.18
N GLU A 38 -41.63 5.35 9.10
CA GLU A 38 -41.47 5.74 10.49
C GLU A 38 -42.25 4.77 11.38
N THR A 39 -41.57 3.80 11.98
CA THR A 39 -42.19 2.83 12.88
C THR A 39 -41.47 2.82 14.23
N ALA A 40 -42.20 3.21 15.27
CA ALA A 40 -41.73 3.00 16.63
C ALA A 40 -41.53 1.50 16.90
N ILE A 41 -40.63 1.14 17.81
CA ILE A 41 -40.41 -0.26 18.19
C ILE A 41 -41.72 -0.89 18.68
N GLY A 42 -42.04 -2.07 18.13
CA GLY A 42 -43.33 -2.73 18.36
C GLY A 42 -44.56 -1.93 17.87
N GLY A 43 -44.37 -0.99 16.93
CA GLY A 43 -45.34 0.02 16.45
C GLY A 43 -45.90 0.95 17.52
N GLY A 44 -45.18 1.11 18.63
CA GLY A 44 -45.54 2.03 19.71
C GLY A 44 -46.88 1.71 20.39
N THR A 45 -47.43 2.69 21.11
CA THR A 45 -48.69 2.52 21.86
C THR A 45 -49.91 2.26 20.97
N ARG A 46 -49.82 2.64 19.68
CA ARG A 46 -50.92 2.54 18.71
C ARG A 46 -50.80 1.33 17.78
N ARG A 47 -49.72 0.55 17.86
CA ARG A 47 -49.45 -0.63 17.01
C ARG A 47 -49.59 -0.33 15.52
N ARG A 48 -48.92 0.74 15.09
CA ARG A 48 -48.95 1.24 13.71
C ARG A 48 -47.57 1.21 13.11
N MET A 49 -47.53 0.85 11.83
CA MET A 49 -46.38 0.97 10.95
C MET A 49 -46.71 1.99 9.88
N TYR A 50 -45.80 2.94 9.65
CA TYR A 50 -45.99 3.99 8.64
C TYR A 50 -44.98 3.81 7.51
N ILE A 51 -45.50 3.82 6.28
CA ILE A 51 -44.69 3.80 5.05
C ILE A 51 -45.03 5.07 4.27
N SER A 52 -44.00 5.78 3.83
CA SER A 52 -44.15 6.95 2.97
C SER A 52 -44.00 6.56 1.50
N CYS A 53 -44.96 6.93 0.66
CA CYS A 53 -44.93 6.60 -0.77
C CYS A 53 -44.24 7.65 -1.66
N ASN A 54 -43.91 8.84 -1.15
CA ASN A 54 -43.47 9.97 -1.97
C ASN A 54 -42.07 9.83 -2.59
N GLU A 55 -41.27 8.88 -2.11
CA GLU A 55 -39.88 8.66 -2.52
C GLU A 55 -39.58 7.18 -2.83
N LEU A 56 -40.62 6.34 -2.88
CA LEU A 56 -40.54 4.92 -3.22
C LEU A 56 -41.10 4.73 -4.63
N ASP A 57 -40.30 5.12 -5.63
CA ASP A 57 -40.64 5.09 -7.05
C ASP A 57 -40.39 3.72 -7.72
N ASP A 58 -39.78 2.77 -7.01
CA ASP A 58 -39.57 1.40 -7.48
C ASP A 58 -39.90 0.33 -6.43
N TYR A 59 -40.22 -0.87 -6.93
CA TYR A 59 -40.61 -2.04 -6.12
C TYR A 59 -39.50 -2.53 -5.19
N GLU A 60 -38.24 -2.37 -5.59
CA GLU A 60 -37.09 -2.86 -4.81
C GLU A 60 -36.86 -1.99 -3.57
N ASN A 61 -36.95 -0.67 -3.71
CA ASN A 61 -36.89 0.28 -2.60
C ASN A 61 -38.06 0.07 -1.65
N MET A 62 -39.27 -0.16 -2.18
CA MET A 62 -40.43 -0.51 -1.35
C MET A 62 -40.20 -1.81 -0.57
N LYS A 63 -39.64 -2.86 -1.18
CA LYS A 63 -39.32 -4.11 -0.47
C LYS A 63 -38.36 -3.86 0.70
N LEU A 64 -37.30 -3.09 0.48
CA LEU A 64 -36.30 -2.78 1.51
C LEU A 64 -36.91 -2.00 2.67
N VAL A 65 -37.62 -0.91 2.38
CA VAL A 65 -38.23 -0.04 3.41
C VAL A 65 -39.32 -0.78 4.19
N VAL A 66 -40.20 -1.51 3.50
CA VAL A 66 -41.23 -2.30 4.17
C VAL A 66 -40.61 -3.36 5.08
N THR A 67 -39.54 -4.01 4.66
CA THR A 67 -38.85 -5.01 5.48
C THR A 67 -38.16 -4.35 6.68
N HIS A 68 -37.50 -3.21 6.49
CA HIS A 68 -36.84 -2.41 7.55
C HIS A 68 -37.85 -2.02 8.65
N GLU A 69 -38.96 -1.41 8.26
CA GLU A 69 -40.00 -0.96 9.20
C GLU A 69 -40.67 -2.14 9.92
N LEU A 70 -40.87 -3.27 9.22
CA LEU A 70 -41.42 -4.47 9.82
C LEU A 70 -40.44 -5.11 10.84
N ILE A 71 -39.13 -5.01 10.62
CA ILE A 71 -38.13 -5.41 11.62
C ILE A 71 -38.29 -4.58 12.91
N HIS A 72 -38.59 -3.28 12.83
CA HIS A 72 -38.88 -2.47 14.04
C HIS A 72 -40.11 -2.97 14.81
N VAL A 73 -41.15 -3.44 14.10
CA VAL A 73 -42.30 -4.07 14.75
C VAL A 73 -41.85 -5.33 15.50
N PHE A 74 -41.10 -6.22 14.86
CA PHE A 74 -40.64 -7.45 15.49
C PHE A 74 -39.58 -7.23 16.58
N GLN A 75 -38.74 -6.20 16.47
CA GLN A 75 -37.81 -5.82 17.53
C GLN A 75 -38.54 -5.52 18.85
N GLY A 76 -39.83 -5.16 18.82
CA GLY A 76 -40.67 -5.03 20.03
C GLY A 76 -40.83 -6.33 20.84
N GLN A 77 -40.53 -7.50 20.25
CA GLN A 77 -40.50 -8.78 20.96
C GLN A 77 -39.25 -8.94 21.84
N ARG A 78 -38.20 -8.13 21.58
CA ARG A 78 -36.89 -8.24 22.23
C ARG A 78 -36.46 -6.94 22.94
N TYR A 79 -36.93 -5.78 22.48
CA TYR A 79 -36.67 -4.47 23.04
C TYR A 79 -37.92 -3.81 23.62
N THR A 80 -37.74 -3.16 24.76
CA THR A 80 -38.68 -2.15 25.26
C THR A 80 -38.28 -0.76 24.75
N ASN A 81 -39.24 0.15 24.48
CA ASN A 81 -38.98 1.50 23.96
C ASN A 81 -37.90 2.29 24.72
N GLY A 82 -37.79 2.14 26.04
CA GLY A 82 -36.73 2.80 26.84
C GLY A 82 -35.31 2.36 26.48
N ARG A 83 -35.11 1.06 26.19
CA ARG A 83 -33.81 0.49 25.77
C ARG A 83 -33.48 0.80 24.31
N ALA A 84 -34.49 0.98 23.47
CA ALA A 84 -34.29 1.34 22.07
C ALA A 84 -33.78 2.78 21.92
N ASN A 85 -34.28 3.72 22.72
CA ASN A 85 -33.81 5.10 22.68
C ASN A 85 -32.33 5.25 23.06
N THR A 86 -31.85 4.43 24.01
CA THR A 86 -30.44 4.42 24.43
C THR A 86 -29.51 3.72 23.43
N ASN A 87 -30.05 2.84 22.57
CA ASN A 87 -29.27 2.06 21.60
C ASN A 87 -29.76 2.26 20.17
N ARG A 88 -30.26 3.46 19.85
CA ARG A 88 -30.92 3.73 18.56
C ARG A 88 -30.07 3.32 17.36
N TRP A 89 -28.76 3.57 17.42
CA TRP A 89 -27.84 3.15 16.37
C TRP A 89 -27.90 1.66 16.04
N PHE A 90 -28.00 0.78 17.04
CA PHE A 90 -27.98 -0.67 16.84
C PHE A 90 -29.32 -1.16 16.33
N VAL A 91 -30.41 -0.61 16.88
CA VAL A 91 -31.78 -0.89 16.45
C VAL A 91 -31.95 -0.61 14.96
N GLU A 92 -31.50 0.57 14.52
CA GLU A 92 -31.56 1.01 13.12
C GLU A 92 -30.60 0.20 12.24
N ALA A 93 -29.37 -0.03 12.69
CA ALA A 93 -28.38 -0.84 11.96
C ALA A 93 -28.88 -2.27 11.71
N VAL A 94 -29.51 -2.91 12.70
CA VAL A 94 -30.06 -4.26 12.54
C VAL A 94 -31.23 -4.24 11.56
N ALA A 95 -32.13 -3.26 11.64
CA ALA A 95 -33.22 -3.13 10.68
C ALA A 95 -32.71 -2.91 9.24
N THR A 96 -31.69 -2.07 9.06
CA THR A 96 -31.07 -1.81 7.76
C THR A 96 -30.35 -3.04 7.21
N GLY A 97 -29.47 -3.67 8.00
CA GLY A 97 -28.68 -4.82 7.53
C GLY A 97 -29.53 -6.06 7.26
N LEU A 98 -30.47 -6.36 8.16
CA LEU A 98 -31.32 -7.54 8.04
C LEU A 98 -32.39 -7.37 6.94
N SER A 99 -32.89 -6.14 6.70
CA SER A 99 -33.79 -5.90 5.56
C SER A 99 -33.08 -6.13 4.24
N ALA A 100 -31.85 -5.63 4.06
CA ALA A 100 -31.04 -5.93 2.89
C ALA A 100 -30.76 -7.44 2.75
N TYR A 101 -30.45 -8.12 3.86
CA TYR A 101 -30.16 -9.56 3.86
C TYR A 101 -31.38 -10.42 3.46
N THR A 102 -32.58 -10.09 3.97
CA THR A 102 -33.77 -10.95 3.88
C THR A 102 -34.78 -10.55 2.79
N ALA A 103 -34.84 -9.27 2.40
CA ALA A 103 -35.83 -8.77 1.44
C ALA A 103 -35.67 -9.36 0.02
N GLY A 104 -34.53 -10.04 -0.26
CA GLY A 104 -34.16 -10.53 -1.60
C GLY A 104 -34.26 -9.42 -2.65
N ALA A 105 -33.75 -8.25 -2.27
CA ALA A 105 -33.58 -7.14 -3.19
C ALA A 105 -32.46 -7.46 -4.19
N SER A 106 -32.57 -6.91 -5.40
CA SER A 106 -31.51 -7.04 -6.41
C SER A 106 -30.18 -6.42 -5.92
N GLU A 107 -29.06 -6.85 -6.49
CA GLU A 107 -27.74 -6.30 -6.14
C GLU A 107 -27.67 -4.78 -6.37
N ASN A 108 -28.29 -4.28 -7.44
CA ASN A 108 -28.34 -2.84 -7.72
C ASN A 108 -29.16 -2.09 -6.67
N ALA A 109 -30.27 -2.66 -6.20
CA ALA A 109 -31.07 -2.05 -5.15
C ALA A 109 -30.33 -2.01 -3.81
N LYS A 110 -29.61 -3.09 -3.44
CA LYS A 110 -28.74 -3.10 -2.25
C LYS A 110 -27.62 -2.05 -2.36
N LYS A 111 -26.99 -1.95 -3.54
CA LYS A 111 -26.01 -0.90 -3.82
C LYS A 111 -26.60 0.48 -3.60
N ASP A 112 -27.76 0.77 -4.19
CA ASP A 112 -28.41 2.07 -4.05
C ASP A 112 -28.82 2.35 -2.60
N TYR A 113 -29.24 1.32 -1.85
CA TYR A 113 -29.58 1.43 -0.43
C TYR A 113 -28.40 1.87 0.45
N TYR A 114 -27.22 1.26 0.26
CA TYR A 114 -26.02 1.60 1.05
C TYR A 114 -25.21 2.78 0.53
N THR A 115 -25.41 3.18 -0.73
CA THR A 115 -24.58 4.21 -1.40
C THR A 115 -25.35 5.44 -1.88
N GLY A 116 -26.68 5.45 -1.77
CA GLY A 116 -27.50 6.63 -2.06
C GLY A 116 -28.17 6.70 -3.39
N GLY A 117 -27.77 5.84 -4.33
CA GLY A 117 -28.43 5.59 -5.59
C GLY A 117 -29.04 6.81 -6.30
N LYS A 118 -30.12 6.56 -7.06
CA LYS A 118 -30.93 7.59 -7.75
C LYS A 118 -31.69 8.53 -6.82
N SER A 119 -31.73 8.17 -5.55
CA SER A 119 -32.67 8.67 -4.58
C SER A 119 -32.14 9.97 -3.94
N GLY A 120 -30.81 10.16 -3.87
CA GLY A 120 -30.21 11.44 -3.49
C GLY A 120 -30.54 11.89 -2.06
N PHE A 121 -31.09 10.97 -1.25
CA PHE A 121 -31.78 11.29 0.00
C PHE A 121 -30.86 11.44 1.20
N MET A 122 -29.57 11.09 1.08
CA MET A 122 -28.61 11.34 2.13
C MET A 122 -27.26 11.77 1.58
N ASP A 123 -26.65 12.66 2.33
CA ASP A 123 -25.29 13.13 2.14
C ASP A 123 -24.33 12.04 2.64
N TYR A 124 -23.96 11.11 1.75
CA TYR A 124 -23.06 9.97 2.01
C TYR A 124 -21.62 10.40 2.28
N GLU A 125 -21.32 11.70 2.24
CA GLU A 125 -20.09 12.24 2.76
C GLU A 125 -19.88 11.68 4.19
N ASN A 126 -18.73 11.06 4.41
CA ASN A 126 -18.25 10.53 5.69
C ASN A 126 -18.71 9.09 6.08
N TYR A 127 -18.77 8.15 5.13
CA TYR A 127 -18.99 6.70 5.38
C TYR A 127 -17.89 6.12 6.30
N LEU A 128 -18.26 5.39 7.37
CA LEU A 128 -17.33 4.91 8.43
C LEU A 128 -16.43 5.97 9.08
N TRP A 129 -16.70 7.25 8.87
CA TRP A 129 -16.08 8.32 9.64
C TRP A 129 -16.82 8.56 10.96
N THR A 130 -18.15 8.46 10.93
CA THR A 130 -18.95 8.49 12.16
C THR A 130 -18.79 7.17 12.90
N THR A 131 -18.53 7.28 14.20
CA THR A 131 -18.50 6.12 15.08
C THR A 131 -19.82 5.35 15.04
N PHE A 132 -19.77 4.04 15.30
CA PHE A 132 -20.95 3.20 15.48
C PHE A 132 -21.95 3.77 16.52
N TYR A 133 -21.51 4.63 17.45
CA TYR A 133 -22.39 5.25 18.47
C TYR A 133 -23.18 6.48 18.02
N SER A 134 -22.96 7.00 16.81
CA SER A 134 -23.61 8.26 16.44
C SER A 134 -25.11 8.02 16.21
N ASN A 135 -25.97 8.85 16.80
CA ASN A 135 -27.41 8.86 16.49
C ASN A 135 -27.65 9.67 15.21
N ASN A 136 -26.95 9.31 14.15
CA ASN A 136 -27.02 9.93 12.84
C ASN A 136 -27.50 8.88 11.85
N ALA A 137 -28.49 9.20 11.02
CA ALA A 137 -28.94 8.31 9.95
C ALA A 137 -27.76 7.74 9.14
N ARG A 138 -26.71 8.54 8.91
CA ARG A 138 -25.48 8.12 8.19
C ARG A 138 -24.77 6.92 8.81
N SER A 139 -24.67 6.84 10.14
CA SER A 139 -24.04 5.68 10.79
C SER A 139 -24.90 4.44 10.70
N TYR A 140 -26.23 4.54 10.57
CA TYR A 140 -27.11 3.37 10.54
C TYR A 140 -26.90 2.53 9.28
N TYR A 141 -26.70 3.17 8.12
CA TYR A 141 -26.40 2.44 6.86
C TYR A 141 -25.00 1.83 6.85
N THR A 142 -24.05 2.54 7.46
CA THR A 142 -22.69 2.01 7.63
C THR A 142 -22.68 0.80 8.57
N CYS A 143 -23.32 0.93 9.74
CA CYS A 143 -23.46 -0.15 10.71
C CYS A 143 -24.36 -1.28 10.17
N GLY A 144 -25.35 -0.96 9.35
CA GLY A 144 -26.21 -1.93 8.68
C GLY A 144 -25.43 -2.81 7.71
N LEU A 145 -24.51 -2.22 6.94
CA LEU A 145 -23.61 -2.99 6.09
C LEU A 145 -22.68 -3.91 6.92
N PHE A 146 -22.23 -3.45 8.09
CA PHE A 146 -21.50 -4.30 9.04
C PHE A 146 -22.37 -5.45 9.58
N VAL A 147 -23.64 -5.19 9.88
CA VAL A 147 -24.60 -6.24 10.29
C VAL A 147 -24.83 -7.26 9.18
N GLU A 148 -25.02 -6.81 7.93
CA GLU A 148 -25.19 -7.73 6.80
C GLU A 148 -23.91 -8.55 6.54
N TRP A 149 -22.73 -7.93 6.67
CA TRP A 149 -21.45 -8.67 6.65
C TRP A 149 -21.40 -9.73 7.75
N MET A 150 -21.76 -9.37 8.97
CA MET A 150 -21.77 -10.28 10.11
C MET A 150 -22.72 -11.46 9.89
N LEU A 151 -23.91 -11.23 9.33
CA LEU A 151 -24.87 -12.28 8.96
C LEU A 151 -24.28 -13.22 7.90
N ASN A 152 -23.63 -12.69 6.86
CA ASN A 152 -22.97 -13.51 5.85
C ASN A 152 -21.81 -14.36 6.39
N VAL A 153 -21.08 -13.87 7.40
CA VAL A 153 -19.92 -14.58 7.97
C VAL A 153 -20.30 -15.56 9.08
N HIS A 154 -21.27 -15.20 9.92
CA HIS A 154 -21.61 -15.94 11.13
C HIS A 154 -22.98 -16.63 11.07
N GLY A 155 -23.73 -16.45 9.98
CA GLY A 155 -25.01 -17.08 9.73
C GLY A 155 -26.21 -16.38 10.38
N ASP A 156 -27.39 -16.90 10.04
CA ASP A 156 -28.70 -16.29 10.32
C ASP A 156 -29.00 -16.13 11.83
N SER A 157 -28.42 -16.99 12.67
CA SER A 157 -28.61 -16.95 14.12
C SER A 157 -27.84 -15.82 14.84
N ALA A 158 -26.95 -15.10 14.16
CA ALA A 158 -26.07 -14.11 14.78
C ALA A 158 -26.83 -13.04 15.57
N ILE A 159 -27.91 -12.49 15.01
CA ILE A 159 -28.70 -11.44 15.66
C ILE A 159 -29.46 -11.98 16.88
N THR A 160 -30.03 -13.19 16.79
CA THR A 160 -30.67 -13.82 17.95
C THR A 160 -29.66 -14.08 19.06
N ASN A 161 -28.45 -14.50 18.72
CA ASN A 161 -27.36 -14.71 19.68
C ASN A 161 -26.90 -13.41 20.33
N ILE A 162 -27.05 -12.25 19.67
CA ILE A 162 -26.76 -10.95 20.28
C ILE A 162 -27.92 -10.52 21.19
N TYR A 163 -29.17 -10.66 20.74
CA TYR A 163 -30.35 -10.28 21.52
C TYR A 163 -30.63 -11.18 22.72
N SER A 164 -30.15 -12.43 22.72
CA SER A 164 -30.34 -13.37 23.84
C SER A 164 -29.43 -13.08 25.03
N ARG A 165 -28.45 -12.18 24.87
CA ARG A 165 -27.48 -11.89 25.92
C ARG A 165 -28.03 -10.90 26.95
N THR A 166 -27.48 -10.98 28.16
CA THR A 166 -28.00 -10.31 29.34
C THR A 166 -27.43 -8.91 29.57
N GLU A 167 -26.40 -8.51 28.82
CA GLU A 167 -25.79 -7.18 28.96
C GLU A 167 -26.82 -6.09 28.61
N ASP A 168 -26.70 -4.92 29.26
CA ASP A 168 -27.67 -3.82 29.09
C ASP A 168 -27.42 -2.96 27.85
N LEU A 169 -26.15 -2.84 27.42
CA LEU A 169 -25.74 -2.08 26.25
C LEU A 169 -25.53 -3.01 25.06
N ASP A 170 -26.05 -2.63 23.89
CA ASP A 170 -25.95 -3.47 22.70
C ASP A 170 -24.51 -3.64 22.20
N LEU A 171 -23.64 -2.68 22.50
CA LEU A 171 -22.20 -2.81 22.24
C LEU A 171 -21.58 -3.95 23.07
N ASP A 172 -21.96 -4.07 24.34
CA ASP A 172 -21.42 -5.11 25.22
C ASP A 172 -21.92 -6.48 24.77
N ARG A 173 -23.19 -6.57 24.34
CA ARG A 173 -23.74 -7.78 23.71
C ARG A 173 -22.98 -8.14 22.43
N LEU A 174 -22.72 -7.17 21.56
CA LEU A 174 -21.96 -7.36 20.33
C LEU A 174 -20.51 -7.80 20.62
N SER A 175 -19.86 -7.16 21.60
CA SER A 175 -18.52 -7.52 22.06
C SER A 175 -18.48 -8.94 22.62
N GLY A 176 -19.48 -9.29 23.42
CA GLY A 176 -19.66 -10.63 23.96
C GLY A 176 -19.89 -11.66 22.86
N PHE A 177 -20.70 -11.34 21.84
CA PHE A 177 -20.95 -12.21 20.68
C PHE A 177 -19.63 -12.58 19.98
N PHE A 178 -18.82 -11.58 19.61
CA PHE A 178 -17.54 -11.83 18.98
C PHE A 178 -16.56 -12.58 19.88
N SER A 179 -16.57 -12.30 21.19
CA SER A 179 -15.80 -13.08 22.17
C SER A 179 -16.19 -14.55 22.16
N GLY A 180 -17.49 -14.85 22.04
CA GLY A 180 -18.02 -16.21 21.93
C GLY A 180 -17.66 -16.93 20.63
N THR A 181 -17.39 -16.20 19.54
CA THR A 181 -16.92 -16.76 18.26
C THR A 181 -15.40 -16.90 18.17
N GLY A 182 -14.67 -16.60 19.25
CA GLY A 182 -13.20 -16.73 19.32
C GLY A 182 -12.44 -15.54 18.75
N THR A 183 -13.09 -14.39 18.54
CA THR A 183 -12.47 -13.12 18.13
C THR A 183 -12.86 -12.00 19.10
N ASN A 184 -12.54 -10.74 18.80
CA ASN A 184 -13.09 -9.59 19.51
C ASN A 184 -13.71 -8.61 18.52
N LEU A 185 -14.52 -7.68 19.03
CA LEU A 185 -15.21 -6.70 18.19
C LEU A 185 -14.25 -5.83 17.37
N GLY A 186 -13.10 -5.46 17.93
CA GLY A 186 -12.09 -4.66 17.22
C GLY A 186 -11.49 -5.41 16.03
N ASP A 187 -11.13 -6.68 16.22
CA ASP A 187 -10.63 -7.54 15.15
C ASP A 187 -11.69 -7.83 14.09
N ALA A 188 -12.94 -8.08 14.51
CA ALA A 188 -14.05 -8.23 13.57
C ALA A 188 -14.28 -6.96 12.74
N PHE A 189 -14.21 -5.78 13.37
CA PHE A 189 -14.30 -4.51 12.67
C PHE A 189 -13.13 -4.30 11.70
N PHE A 190 -11.91 -4.66 12.10
CA PHE A 190 -10.75 -4.63 11.19
C PHE A 190 -10.94 -5.56 9.98
N THR A 191 -11.44 -6.78 10.18
CA THR A 191 -11.78 -7.71 9.09
C THR A 191 -12.86 -7.14 8.18
N TYR A 192 -13.89 -6.50 8.74
CA TYR A 192 -14.90 -5.81 7.96
C TYR A 192 -14.30 -4.67 7.12
N CYS A 193 -13.47 -3.81 7.70
CA CYS A 193 -12.76 -2.75 6.98
C CYS A 193 -11.87 -3.30 5.85
N HIS A 194 -11.23 -4.44 6.05
CA HIS A 194 -10.49 -5.14 5.00
C HIS A 194 -11.39 -5.56 3.84
N ASN A 195 -12.54 -6.14 4.15
CA ASN A 195 -13.54 -6.49 3.13
C ASN A 195 -14.02 -5.24 2.38
N LEU A 196 -14.24 -4.11 3.06
CA LEU A 196 -14.62 -2.86 2.37
C LEU A 196 -13.56 -2.34 1.40
N MET A 197 -12.27 -2.48 1.74
CA MET A 197 -11.18 -2.09 0.85
C MET A 197 -11.11 -2.97 -0.39
N VAL A 198 -11.34 -4.27 -0.26
CA VAL A 198 -11.12 -5.24 -1.33
C VAL A 198 -12.39 -5.52 -2.13
N ASN A 199 -13.44 -5.96 -1.44
CA ASN A 199 -14.69 -6.38 -2.06
C ASN A 199 -15.84 -6.32 -1.03
N PRO A 200 -16.52 -5.16 -0.87
CA PRO A 200 -17.64 -5.06 0.06
C PRO A 200 -18.74 -6.05 -0.34
N LEU A 201 -18.98 -7.04 0.51
CA LEU A 201 -20.03 -8.07 0.38
C LEU A 201 -20.02 -8.90 -0.92
N GLY A 202 -18.85 -9.07 -1.54
CA GLY A 202 -18.67 -10.12 -2.55
C GLY A 202 -18.96 -9.72 -4.01
N GLY A 203 -19.25 -8.46 -4.34
CA GLY A 203 -19.27 -8.03 -5.75
C GLY A 203 -20.28 -6.97 -6.16
N TRP A 204 -20.98 -6.31 -5.23
CA TRP A 204 -22.12 -5.43 -5.56
C TRP A 204 -21.75 -4.08 -6.20
N GLY A 205 -20.50 -3.92 -6.68
CA GLY A 205 -20.06 -2.69 -7.34
C GLY A 205 -20.11 -1.43 -6.47
N MET A 206 -20.19 -1.58 -5.14
CA MET A 206 -20.25 -0.47 -4.17
C MET A 206 -18.87 0.09 -3.81
N ASN A 207 -17.80 -0.66 -4.12
CA ASN A 207 -16.44 -0.38 -3.65
C ASN A 207 -15.99 1.05 -3.98
N ALA A 208 -16.16 1.48 -5.24
CA ALA A 208 -15.81 2.82 -5.69
C ALA A 208 -16.50 3.91 -4.87
N THR A 209 -17.81 3.77 -4.65
CA THR A 209 -18.62 4.78 -3.95
C THR A 209 -18.30 4.82 -2.46
N ILE A 210 -18.20 3.65 -1.81
CA ILE A 210 -17.82 3.58 -0.39
C ILE A 210 -16.42 4.20 -0.18
N LYS A 211 -15.43 3.81 -0.99
CA LYS A 211 -14.07 4.37 -0.92
C LYS A 211 -13.98 5.87 -1.17
N ALA A 212 -14.86 6.43 -2.01
CA ALA A 212 -14.90 7.86 -2.22
C ALA A 212 -15.37 8.63 -0.97
N ASN A 213 -16.18 7.97 -0.14
CA ASN A 213 -16.90 8.58 0.97
C ASN A 213 -16.30 8.32 2.36
N ILE A 214 -15.29 7.45 2.50
CA ILE A 214 -14.53 7.23 3.77
C ILE A 214 -13.50 8.37 4.02
N VAL A 215 -13.85 9.62 3.68
CA VAL A 215 -12.96 10.78 3.77
C VAL A 215 -13.61 11.88 4.61
N ARG A 216 -12.93 12.36 5.65
CA ARG A 216 -13.35 13.54 6.43
C ARG A 216 -13.10 14.84 5.67
N ASP A 217 -14.18 15.54 5.29
CA ASP A 217 -14.08 16.92 4.82
C ASP A 217 -13.87 17.89 6.01
N GLY A 218 -12.92 18.82 5.88
CA GLY A 218 -12.75 19.95 6.82
C GLY A 218 -11.50 19.96 7.72
N THR A 219 -10.65 18.94 7.69
CA THR A 219 -9.34 18.97 8.43
C THR A 219 -8.17 18.44 7.64
N ILE A 220 -8.37 17.50 6.71
CA ILE A 220 -7.31 16.99 5.85
C ILE A 220 -7.92 16.63 4.50
N LYS A 221 -7.92 17.58 3.55
CA LYS A 221 -7.83 17.23 2.13
C LYS A 221 -6.34 17.27 1.82
N PRO A 222 -5.53 16.23 2.15
CA PRO A 222 -4.15 16.28 1.69
C PRO A 222 -4.24 16.32 0.16
N ASP A 223 -3.45 17.17 -0.49
CA ASP A 223 -3.31 17.04 -1.94
C ASP A 223 -2.97 15.58 -2.22
N LYS A 224 -3.89 14.87 -2.87
CA LYS A 224 -3.78 13.44 -3.14
C LYS A 224 -2.77 13.14 -4.24
N LYS A 225 -1.97 14.14 -4.60
CA LYS A 225 -1.13 14.19 -5.80
C LYS A 225 0.24 14.71 -5.41
N PHE A 226 1.24 13.88 -5.62
CA PHE A 226 2.62 14.32 -5.67
C PHE A 226 2.86 15.09 -6.96
N SER A 227 3.63 16.17 -6.85
CA SER A 227 4.14 16.97 -7.96
C SER A 227 5.61 17.29 -7.71
N PRO A 228 6.36 17.80 -8.72
CA PRO A 228 7.77 18.15 -8.52
C PRO A 228 8.01 19.14 -7.37
N ALA A 229 7.04 20.01 -7.05
CA ALA A 229 7.12 20.94 -5.92
C ALA A 229 6.58 20.35 -4.61
N LYS A 230 5.73 19.31 -4.69
CA LYS A 230 5.06 18.68 -3.55
C LYS A 230 5.37 17.18 -3.51
N THR A 231 6.47 16.86 -2.85
CA THR A 231 7.03 15.51 -2.65
C THR A 231 6.90 15.04 -1.20
N PHE A 232 6.36 15.88 -0.30
CA PHE A 232 6.07 15.60 1.11
C PHE A 232 4.63 16.00 1.44
N ILE A 233 3.86 15.07 2.01
CA ILE A 233 2.45 15.22 2.37
C ILE A 233 2.26 14.71 3.80
N THR A 234 1.54 15.45 4.62
CA THR A 234 1.17 15.01 5.98
C THR A 234 -0.33 14.81 6.07
N TYR A 235 -0.71 13.67 6.63
CA TYR A 235 -2.05 13.37 7.11
C TYR A 235 -2.02 13.48 8.64
N GLU A 236 -2.81 14.38 9.23
CA GLU A 236 -2.85 14.61 10.68
C GLU A 236 -4.27 14.91 11.16
N GLY A 237 -4.81 14.07 12.05
CA GLY A 237 -6.13 14.31 12.63
C GLY A 237 -6.66 13.14 13.45
N ASP A 238 -7.78 13.39 14.11
CA ASP A 238 -8.43 12.41 14.99
C ASP A 238 -9.36 11.48 14.21
N ILE A 239 -9.28 10.19 14.56
CA ILE A 239 -10.10 9.10 14.07
C ILE A 239 -10.94 8.59 15.24
N ASP A 240 -12.26 8.73 15.14
CA ASP A 240 -13.20 8.37 16.20
C ASP A 240 -13.16 6.85 16.49
N LYS A 241 -13.66 6.43 17.65
CA LYS A 241 -13.76 5.01 18.02
C LYS A 241 -14.60 4.24 16.99
N MET A 242 -14.21 3.00 16.66
CA MET A 242 -14.89 2.17 15.65
C MET A 242 -15.15 2.92 14.33
N SER A 243 -14.11 3.59 13.83
CA SER A 243 -14.17 4.37 12.58
C SER A 243 -12.89 4.22 11.77
N THR A 244 -12.89 4.71 10.55
CA THR A 244 -11.74 4.64 9.66
C THR A 244 -11.62 5.87 8.77
N GLN A 245 -10.40 6.13 8.32
CA GLN A 245 -10.10 7.08 7.27
C GLN A 245 -9.41 6.37 6.10
N ARG A 246 -9.82 6.72 4.88
CA ARG A 246 -9.06 6.39 3.67
C ARG A 246 -8.11 7.51 3.25
N ILE A 247 -6.89 7.12 2.91
CA ILE A 247 -5.84 7.94 2.34
C ILE A 247 -5.55 7.39 0.94
N TYR A 248 -5.51 8.28 -0.05
CA TYR A 248 -5.21 7.95 -1.44
C TYR A 248 -4.15 8.92 -1.95
N LEU A 249 -3.08 8.38 -2.53
CA LEU A 249 -1.98 9.12 -3.11
C LEU A 249 -1.77 8.69 -4.55
N SER A 250 -1.43 9.65 -5.40
CA SER A 250 -1.09 9.46 -6.80
C SER A 250 0.07 10.39 -7.18
N ALA A 251 0.76 10.10 -8.27
CA ALA A 251 1.89 10.92 -8.73
C ALA A 251 1.82 11.18 -10.25
N PRO A 252 0.70 11.77 -10.75
CA PRO A 252 0.48 11.91 -12.20
C PRO A 252 1.55 12.78 -12.88
N GLU A 253 2.09 13.77 -12.17
CA GLU A 253 3.07 14.74 -12.68
C GLU A 253 4.53 14.31 -12.47
N ILE A 254 4.77 13.23 -11.71
CA ILE A 254 6.11 12.70 -11.49
C ILE A 254 6.46 11.76 -12.64
N THR A 255 7.17 12.27 -13.64
CA THR A 255 7.53 11.52 -14.87
C THR A 255 8.66 10.49 -14.69
N ARG A 256 9.23 10.39 -13.48
CA ARG A 256 10.29 9.45 -13.09
C ARG A 256 9.80 8.48 -12.02
N THR A 257 10.58 7.46 -11.71
CA THR A 257 10.30 6.56 -10.58
C THR A 257 10.91 7.11 -9.28
N GLY A 258 10.21 6.85 -8.17
CA GLY A 258 10.62 7.20 -6.82
C GLY A 258 10.40 6.06 -5.83
N LEU A 259 10.91 6.25 -4.63
CA LEU A 259 10.53 5.48 -3.44
C LEU A 259 9.53 6.29 -2.62
N LEU A 260 8.27 5.85 -2.58
CA LEU A 260 7.31 6.40 -1.64
C LEU A 260 7.61 5.82 -0.26
N VAL A 261 7.85 6.67 0.73
CA VAL A 261 8.09 6.28 2.12
C VAL A 261 6.93 6.77 2.98
N ILE A 262 6.46 5.90 3.86
CA ILE A 262 5.39 6.16 4.81
C ILE A 262 5.99 6.14 6.22
N ASP A 263 6.01 7.32 6.84
CA ASP A 263 6.47 7.57 8.19
C ASP A 263 5.27 7.77 9.12
N SER A 264 5.05 6.82 10.01
CA SER A 264 4.01 6.88 11.04
C SER A 264 4.57 7.02 12.44
N SER A 265 5.86 7.36 12.59
CA SER A 265 6.55 7.42 13.89
C SER A 265 5.93 8.43 14.87
N GLU A 266 5.21 9.43 14.37
CA GLU A 266 4.49 10.41 15.19
C GLU A 266 3.10 9.94 15.63
N THR A 267 2.56 8.86 15.04
CA THR A 267 1.33 8.23 15.49
C THR A 267 1.62 7.35 16.70
N LYS A 268 1.18 7.77 17.89
CA LYS A 268 1.43 7.06 19.15
C LYS A 268 0.31 6.11 19.56
N ASP A 269 -0.83 6.22 18.88
CA ASP A 269 -2.02 5.44 19.17
C ASP A 269 -2.04 4.16 18.34
N GLY A 270 -2.49 3.05 18.94
CA GLY A 270 -2.54 1.71 18.34
C GLY A 270 -3.58 1.53 17.21
N LEU A 271 -3.66 2.51 16.32
CA LEU A 271 -4.39 2.48 15.07
C LEU A 271 -3.89 1.34 14.20
N ARG A 272 -4.78 0.69 13.45
CA ARG A 272 -4.38 -0.31 12.47
C ARG A 272 -4.45 0.21 11.06
N THR A 273 -3.71 -0.39 10.14
CA THR A 273 -3.78 -0.02 8.72
C THR A 273 -4.02 -1.19 7.80
N ILE A 274 -4.49 -0.85 6.59
CA ILE A 274 -4.52 -1.75 5.44
C ILE A 274 -4.01 -0.95 4.26
N SER A 275 -2.84 -1.31 3.75
CA SER A 275 -2.11 -0.51 2.76
C SER A 275 -1.90 -1.29 1.47
N TYR A 276 -2.22 -0.67 0.33
CA TYR A 276 -2.00 -1.23 -1.00
C TYR A 276 -1.21 -0.25 -1.86
N ASP A 277 -0.29 -0.77 -2.66
CA ASP A 277 0.52 -0.02 -3.61
C ASP A 277 -0.12 0.08 -5.02
N LEU A 278 -1.43 -0.10 -5.06
CA LEU A 278 -2.30 0.09 -6.20
C LEU A 278 -3.58 0.76 -5.73
N VAL A 279 -4.33 1.31 -6.68
CA VAL A 279 -5.65 1.87 -6.39
C VAL A 279 -6.62 1.37 -7.44
N SER A 280 -7.61 0.60 -6.98
CA SER A 280 -8.61 0.00 -7.85
C SER A 280 -9.99 -0.03 -7.19
N ASN A 281 -11.00 -0.17 -8.03
CA ASN A 281 -12.37 -0.46 -7.64
C ASN A 281 -12.75 -1.93 -7.92
N ARG A 282 -11.85 -2.72 -8.51
CA ARG A 282 -12.07 -4.13 -8.86
C ARG A 282 -11.49 -5.04 -7.80
N ALA A 283 -12.30 -5.97 -7.30
CA ALA A 283 -11.86 -6.97 -6.34
C ALA A 283 -10.68 -7.82 -6.86
N ASP A 284 -10.71 -8.19 -8.14
CA ASP A 284 -9.65 -8.99 -8.77
C ASP A 284 -8.27 -8.34 -8.67
N ASP A 285 -8.19 -7.01 -8.76
CA ASP A 285 -6.91 -6.30 -8.71
C ASP A 285 -6.25 -6.45 -7.33
N TYR A 286 -7.06 -6.45 -6.26
CA TYR A 286 -6.60 -6.70 -4.90
C TYR A 286 -6.22 -8.17 -4.69
N ALA A 287 -7.00 -9.11 -5.22
CA ALA A 287 -6.68 -10.54 -5.16
C ALA A 287 -5.34 -10.84 -5.86
N ASN A 288 -5.07 -10.17 -6.98
CA ASN A 288 -3.86 -10.33 -7.78
C ASN A 288 -2.65 -9.53 -7.26
N SER A 289 -2.83 -8.65 -6.27
CA SER A 289 -1.77 -7.79 -5.73
C SER A 289 -0.75 -8.51 -4.84
N GLY A 290 -1.05 -9.75 -4.42
CA GLY A 290 -0.28 -10.47 -3.40
C GLY A 290 -0.63 -10.07 -1.96
N GLY A 291 -1.66 -9.26 -1.76
CA GLY A 291 -2.16 -8.84 -0.45
C GLY A 291 -1.65 -7.44 -0.04
N PRO A 292 -2.04 -6.96 1.15
CA PRO A 292 -1.65 -5.64 1.60
C PRO A 292 -0.15 -5.59 1.96
N ILE A 293 0.49 -4.46 1.64
CA ILE A 293 1.96 -4.29 1.78
C ILE A 293 2.41 -4.24 3.25
N ASP A 294 1.50 -3.91 4.16
CA ASP A 294 1.73 -3.93 5.60
C ASP A 294 1.57 -5.33 6.23
N ARG A 295 1.23 -6.35 5.42
CA ARG A 295 1.13 -7.79 5.79
C ARG A 295 0.32 -8.05 7.06
N TYR A 296 -0.66 -7.21 7.34
CA TYR A 296 -1.46 -7.26 8.57
C TYR A 296 -0.67 -7.09 9.89
N GLU A 297 0.63 -6.76 9.84
CA GLU A 297 1.44 -6.37 11.01
C GLU A 297 1.19 -4.89 11.40
N SER A 298 -0.04 -4.44 11.24
CA SER A 298 -0.31 -3.07 10.83
C SER A 298 -0.71 -2.13 11.96
N THR A 299 -0.23 -2.34 13.19
CA THR A 299 -0.45 -1.38 14.29
C THR A 299 0.55 -0.23 14.17
N LEU A 300 0.06 1.01 14.22
CA LEU A 300 0.87 2.21 14.24
C LEU A 300 1.43 2.46 15.65
N PRO A 301 2.67 3.01 15.77
CA PRO A 301 3.61 3.26 14.68
C PRO A 301 4.21 1.95 14.15
N TYR A 302 4.56 1.92 12.86
CA TYR A 302 5.23 0.74 12.32
C TYR A 302 6.60 0.54 12.99
N ARG A 303 7.01 -0.73 13.18
CA ARG A 303 8.36 -1.06 13.68
C ARG A 303 9.48 -0.46 12.81
N LYS A 304 9.21 -0.27 11.51
CA LYS A 304 10.04 0.41 10.51
C LYS A 304 9.12 1.15 9.53
N THR A 305 9.61 2.17 8.84
CA THR A 305 8.84 2.80 7.74
C THR A 305 8.35 1.77 6.72
N LEU A 306 7.16 1.97 6.18
CA LEU A 306 6.73 1.25 4.98
C LEU A 306 7.24 1.99 3.74
N SER A 307 7.55 1.25 2.68
CA SER A 307 8.06 1.84 1.44
C SER A 307 7.51 1.15 0.19
N VAL A 308 7.20 1.93 -0.83
CA VAL A 308 6.74 1.46 -2.14
C VAL A 308 7.74 1.87 -3.20
N MET A 309 8.44 0.89 -3.76
CA MET A 309 9.41 1.09 -4.84
C MET A 309 8.71 1.39 -6.17
N TYR A 310 9.40 2.12 -7.05
CA TYR A 310 8.95 2.45 -8.40
C TYR A 310 7.61 3.23 -8.45
N PHE A 311 7.35 4.05 -7.44
CA PHE A 311 6.19 4.93 -7.39
C PHE A 311 6.37 6.14 -8.31
N GLY A 312 5.39 6.46 -9.16
CA GLY A 312 5.49 7.54 -10.14
C GLY A 312 4.70 7.27 -11.41
N ASN A 313 4.97 8.00 -12.49
CA ASN A 313 4.32 7.85 -13.80
C ASN A 313 5.31 7.59 -14.94
N ALA A 314 6.47 7.00 -14.64
CA ALA A 314 7.45 6.57 -15.65
C ALA A 314 6.93 5.39 -16.48
N SER A 315 7.20 5.40 -17.79
CA SER A 315 6.80 4.33 -18.71
C SER A 315 7.38 2.97 -18.32
N GLY A 316 6.53 1.93 -18.33
CA GLY A 316 6.95 0.53 -18.23
C GLY A 316 7.10 -0.06 -16.82
N TYR A 317 7.15 0.74 -15.75
CA TYR A 317 7.46 0.23 -14.40
C TYR A 317 6.74 0.96 -13.24
N ALA A 318 5.77 1.82 -13.52
CA ALA A 318 5.18 2.73 -12.54
C ALA A 318 4.03 2.13 -11.71
N LYS A 319 4.17 2.20 -10.38
CA LYS A 319 3.01 2.15 -9.45
C LYS A 319 2.38 3.54 -9.40
N LYS A 320 1.17 3.66 -9.96
CA LYS A 320 0.51 4.95 -10.24
C LYS A 320 -0.35 5.48 -9.09
N GLY A 321 -0.61 4.65 -8.08
CA GLY A 321 -1.44 5.00 -6.94
C GLY A 321 -1.07 4.18 -5.72
N PHE A 322 -1.34 4.74 -4.57
CA PHE A 322 -1.23 4.09 -3.27
C PHE A 322 -2.51 4.41 -2.50
N GLU A 323 -3.04 3.43 -1.79
CA GLU A 323 -4.11 3.68 -0.83
C GLU A 323 -3.83 3.02 0.50
N GLN A 324 -4.31 3.66 1.54
CA GLN A 324 -4.20 3.19 2.90
C GLN A 324 -5.50 3.48 3.61
N MET A 325 -6.01 2.47 4.30
CA MET A 325 -7.09 2.63 5.27
C MET A 325 -6.46 2.69 6.66
N VAL A 326 -6.78 3.71 7.46
CA VAL A 326 -6.33 3.89 8.84
C VAL A 326 -7.53 3.70 9.76
N ILE A 327 -7.47 2.70 10.62
CA ILE A 327 -8.61 2.12 11.32
C ILE A 327 -8.42 2.30 12.82
N ASN A 328 -9.38 2.95 13.47
CA ASN A 328 -9.52 2.93 14.91
C ASN A 328 -10.51 1.82 15.30
N GLN A 329 -9.96 0.68 15.71
CA GLN A 329 -10.73 -0.48 16.16
C GLN A 329 -11.09 -0.42 17.65
N ASP A 330 -10.68 0.62 18.37
CA ASP A 330 -11.02 0.82 19.77
C ASP A 330 -12.46 1.29 19.88
N ASN A 331 -13.18 0.76 20.87
CA ASN A 331 -14.59 1.04 21.08
C ASN A 331 -14.86 2.06 22.21
N LYS A 332 -13.81 2.57 22.86
CA LYS A 332 -13.86 3.51 23.99
C LYS A 332 -13.21 4.86 23.68
N ARG A 333 -12.16 4.87 22.86
CA ARG A 333 -11.27 6.03 22.69
C ARG A 333 -11.15 6.50 21.25
N GLN A 334 -11.26 7.81 21.06
CA GLN A 334 -10.78 8.48 19.85
C GLN A 334 -9.25 8.48 19.81
N MET A 335 -8.67 8.19 18.64
CA MET A 335 -7.23 8.09 18.44
C MET A 335 -6.74 9.15 17.46
N HIS A 336 -5.54 9.67 17.70
CA HIS A 336 -4.91 10.66 16.83
C HIS A 336 -3.93 9.99 15.86
N ALA A 337 -4.07 10.27 14.57
CA ALA A 337 -3.14 9.79 13.55
C ALA A 337 -2.32 10.96 12.99
N LYS A 338 -1.02 10.74 12.86
CA LYS A 338 -0.10 11.64 12.16
C LYS A 338 0.87 10.81 11.32
N ILE A 339 0.64 10.82 10.02
CA ILE A 339 1.36 10.01 9.03
C ILE A 339 1.91 10.92 7.95
N GLN A 340 3.20 10.81 7.69
CA GLN A 340 3.89 11.56 6.65
C GLN A 340 4.23 10.64 5.49
N TYR A 341 3.98 11.13 4.28
CA TYR A 341 4.26 10.46 3.03
C TYR A 341 5.23 11.31 2.24
N TYR A 342 6.35 10.72 1.82
CA TYR A 342 7.30 11.44 0.99
C TYR A 342 7.91 10.60 -0.10
N LEU A 343 8.25 11.25 -1.20
CA LEU A 343 8.76 10.61 -2.40
C LEU A 343 10.24 10.92 -2.57
N LEU A 344 11.10 9.94 -2.34
CA LEU A 344 12.51 10.04 -2.67
C LEU A 344 12.66 9.83 -4.19
N LEU A 345 13.09 10.88 -4.87
CA LEU A 345 13.34 10.86 -6.31
C LEU A 345 14.83 10.72 -6.59
N GLU A 346 15.16 10.15 -7.76
CA GLU A 346 16.54 10.08 -8.21
C GLU A 346 17.11 11.51 -8.37
N PRO A 347 18.27 11.81 -7.76
CA PRO A 347 18.91 13.11 -7.86
C PRO A 347 19.26 13.48 -9.30
N LYS A 348 18.89 14.70 -9.72
CA LYS A 348 19.17 15.14 -11.08
C LYS A 348 20.61 15.68 -11.16
N LYS A 349 21.47 14.95 -11.85
CA LYS A 349 22.81 15.41 -12.19
C LYS A 349 22.74 16.66 -13.06
N THR A 350 23.53 17.67 -12.74
CA THR A 350 23.55 18.98 -13.42
C THR A 350 24.86 19.25 -14.14
N LYS A 351 25.96 18.65 -13.68
CA LYS A 351 27.29 18.89 -14.24
C LYS A 351 28.19 17.66 -14.13
N PHE A 352 28.94 17.40 -15.20
CA PHE A 352 29.96 16.35 -15.26
C PHE A 352 31.26 16.89 -15.87
N GLU A 353 32.32 16.92 -15.08
CA GLU A 353 33.67 17.27 -15.50
C GLU A 353 34.66 16.20 -15.04
N ARG A 354 35.88 16.20 -15.60
CA ARG A 354 36.93 15.28 -15.14
C ARG A 354 37.14 15.49 -13.64
N GLY A 355 36.92 14.45 -12.86
CA GLY A 355 37.08 14.45 -11.42
C GLY A 355 35.90 14.99 -10.61
N ILE A 356 34.81 15.47 -11.24
CA ILE A 356 33.72 16.19 -10.55
C ILE A 356 32.35 15.79 -11.10
N VAL A 357 31.42 15.49 -10.19
CA VAL A 357 29.99 15.39 -10.47
C VAL A 357 29.21 16.37 -9.60
N GLU A 358 28.21 17.03 -10.19
CA GLU A 358 27.26 17.87 -9.46
C GLU A 358 25.82 17.43 -9.71
N TRP A 359 24.98 17.56 -8.70
CA TRP A 359 23.55 17.34 -8.80
C TRP A 359 22.78 18.41 -8.05
N THR A 360 21.56 18.68 -8.51
CA THR A 360 20.62 19.54 -7.79
C THR A 360 19.89 18.74 -6.72
N THR A 361 19.42 19.42 -5.68
CA THR A 361 18.49 18.88 -4.67
C THR A 361 17.04 19.31 -4.93
N SER A 362 16.76 19.95 -6.07
CA SER A 362 15.44 20.50 -6.38
C SER A 362 14.36 19.41 -6.48
N GLU A 363 14.73 18.17 -6.80
CA GLU A 363 13.79 17.05 -6.78
C GLU A 363 13.27 16.66 -5.40
N LEU A 364 13.91 17.13 -4.32
CA LEU A 364 13.40 16.92 -2.97
C LEU A 364 12.14 17.74 -2.70
N GLY A 365 11.79 18.71 -3.56
CA GLY A 365 10.58 19.52 -3.43
C GLY A 365 10.46 20.15 -2.05
N ASN A 366 9.39 19.83 -1.33
CA ASN A 366 9.09 20.32 0.00
C ASN A 366 9.47 19.35 1.14
N ILE A 367 10.29 18.32 0.88
CA ILE A 367 10.78 17.41 1.93
C ILE A 367 11.67 18.20 2.92
N PRO A 368 11.40 18.14 4.24
CA PRO A 368 12.25 18.79 5.23
C PRO A 368 13.68 18.25 5.20
N GLU A 369 14.67 19.12 5.38
CA GLU A 369 16.09 18.72 5.38
C GLU A 369 16.41 17.68 6.47
N SER A 370 15.70 17.72 7.59
CA SER A 370 15.81 16.73 8.68
C SER A 370 15.39 15.31 8.28
N TYR A 371 14.65 15.15 7.17
CA TYR A 371 14.29 13.84 6.64
C TYR A 371 15.37 13.25 5.73
N ILE A 372 16.35 14.05 5.30
CA ILE A 372 17.42 13.60 4.40
C ILE A 372 18.71 13.44 5.20
N LYS A 373 19.23 12.21 5.27
CA LYS A 373 20.52 11.95 5.91
C LYS A 373 21.68 12.36 5.00
N GLY A 374 21.52 12.20 3.68
CA GLY A 374 22.51 12.62 2.70
C GLY A 374 22.48 11.80 1.42
N TYR A 375 23.64 11.74 0.74
CA TYR A 375 23.79 11.09 -0.56
C TYR A 375 24.96 10.11 -0.58
N ASN A 376 24.71 8.93 -1.14
CA ASN A 376 25.75 7.97 -1.49
C ASN A 376 26.10 8.13 -2.97
N ILE A 377 27.41 8.07 -3.29
CA ILE A 377 27.90 8.11 -4.66
C ILE A 377 28.49 6.76 -5.01
N PHE A 378 28.09 6.21 -6.16
CA PHE A 378 28.59 4.95 -6.69
C PHE A 378 29.23 5.17 -8.05
N LEU A 379 30.38 4.52 -8.28
CA LEU A 379 31.02 4.38 -9.58
C LEU A 379 30.97 2.90 -9.98
N ASN A 380 30.27 2.57 -11.08
CA ASN A 380 30.06 1.19 -11.51
C ASN A 380 29.51 0.28 -10.39
N GLY A 381 28.58 0.81 -9.58
CA GLY A 381 28.00 0.11 -8.43
C GLY A 381 28.93 -0.01 -7.21
N ILE A 382 30.11 0.61 -7.20
CA ILE A 382 31.02 0.66 -6.04
C ILE A 382 30.84 1.98 -5.33
N LYS A 383 30.53 1.96 -4.03
CA LYS A 383 30.38 3.17 -3.22
C LYS A 383 31.72 3.90 -3.06
N VAL A 384 31.79 5.17 -3.44
CA VAL A 384 32.98 6.02 -3.36
C VAL A 384 32.83 7.21 -2.41
N SER A 385 31.61 7.52 -1.94
CA SER A 385 31.34 8.63 -1.03
C SER A 385 31.76 8.39 0.43
N GLY A 386 32.62 7.40 0.71
CA GLY A 386 33.00 7.00 2.05
C GLY A 386 31.92 6.23 2.81
N LYS A 387 32.14 6.00 4.12
CA LYS A 387 31.21 5.25 4.99
C LYS A 387 29.91 6.03 5.20
N ASP A 388 30.02 7.30 5.57
CA ASP A 388 28.87 8.17 5.83
C ASP A 388 28.39 8.86 4.55
N PRO A 389 27.06 9.06 4.38
CA PRO A 389 26.53 9.81 3.25
C PRO A 389 27.02 11.27 3.23
N ILE A 390 27.18 11.83 2.04
CA ILE A 390 27.46 13.25 1.84
C ILE A 390 26.27 14.03 2.39
N LYS A 391 26.51 14.94 3.35
CA LYS A 391 25.45 15.71 4.01
C LYS A 391 24.61 16.48 2.98
N PRO A 392 23.29 16.58 3.20
CA PRO A 392 22.46 17.41 2.35
C PRO A 392 22.89 18.88 2.45
N ALA A 393 22.74 19.61 1.34
CA ALA A 393 22.86 21.05 1.28
C ALA A 393 21.86 21.57 0.23
N LYS A 394 21.27 22.76 0.46
CA LYS A 394 20.31 23.34 -0.47
C LYS A 394 20.97 23.74 -1.79
N GLY A 395 20.32 23.43 -2.91
CA GLY A 395 20.72 23.89 -4.23
C GLY A 395 21.49 22.83 -4.99
N THR A 396 22.78 23.05 -5.20
CA THR A 396 23.66 22.15 -5.94
C THR A 396 24.73 21.58 -5.01
N ILE A 397 24.90 20.26 -5.04
CA ILE A 397 25.95 19.56 -4.31
C ILE A 397 26.98 19.06 -5.31
N SER A 398 28.26 19.09 -4.92
CA SER A 398 29.37 18.59 -5.72
C SER A 398 30.13 17.48 -4.98
N PHE A 399 30.62 16.51 -5.74
CA PHE A 399 31.50 15.45 -5.24
C PHE A 399 32.70 15.31 -6.18
N LYS A 400 33.88 15.13 -5.58
CA LYS A 400 35.15 15.01 -6.30
C LYS A 400 35.74 13.63 -6.13
N HIS A 401 36.10 12.98 -7.24
CA HIS A 401 36.77 11.68 -7.23
C HIS A 401 37.57 11.49 -8.53
N SER A 402 38.83 11.07 -8.44
CA SER A 402 39.76 10.99 -9.58
C SER A 402 39.28 10.11 -10.73
N GLU A 403 38.52 9.05 -10.42
CA GLU A 403 37.97 8.11 -11.42
C GLU A 403 36.72 8.63 -12.17
N ILE A 404 36.22 9.82 -11.83
CA ILE A 404 35.12 10.44 -12.59
C ILE A 404 35.68 10.96 -13.92
N LEU A 405 35.26 10.33 -15.02
CA LEU A 405 35.67 10.71 -16.37
C LEU A 405 34.64 11.66 -17.02
N ARG A 406 35.12 12.50 -17.94
CA ARG A 406 34.28 13.40 -18.74
C ARG A 406 33.34 12.56 -19.63
N ASN A 407 32.06 12.92 -19.69
CA ASN A 407 31.03 12.33 -20.57
C ASN A 407 30.62 10.86 -20.28
N LEU A 408 30.79 10.36 -19.05
CA LEU A 408 30.32 9.02 -18.64
C LEU A 408 29.27 9.09 -17.52
N ASP A 409 28.10 9.67 -17.84
CA ASP A 409 26.95 9.83 -16.93
C ASP A 409 26.48 8.48 -16.35
N ASP A 410 26.42 7.45 -17.21
CA ASP A 410 25.84 6.13 -16.91
C ASP A 410 26.57 5.36 -15.80
N ARG A 411 27.83 5.72 -15.51
CA ARG A 411 28.68 5.02 -14.52
C ARG A 411 28.58 5.61 -13.12
N VAL A 412 28.20 6.89 -13.02
CA VAL A 412 28.06 7.58 -11.74
C VAL A 412 26.62 7.47 -11.31
N GLN A 413 26.33 6.83 -10.19
CA GLN A 413 24.97 6.74 -9.64
C GLN A 413 24.93 7.47 -8.30
N ILE A 414 23.89 8.27 -8.11
CA ILE A 414 23.70 9.08 -6.91
C ILE A 414 22.45 8.58 -6.23
N GLN A 415 22.58 8.17 -4.98
CA GLN A 415 21.49 7.64 -4.18
C GLN A 415 21.22 8.56 -3.00
N VAL A 416 19.98 9.03 -2.87
CA VAL A 416 19.52 9.75 -1.68
C VAL A 416 19.24 8.76 -0.55
N VAL A 417 19.60 9.14 0.67
CA VAL A 417 19.40 8.38 1.91
C VAL A 417 18.57 9.23 2.86
N ASP A 418 17.46 8.68 3.35
CA ASP A 418 16.62 9.36 4.34
C ASP A 418 17.10 9.14 5.79
N LYS A 419 16.44 9.79 6.75
CA LYS A 419 16.75 9.68 8.18
C LYS A 419 16.58 8.27 8.76
N TYR A 420 15.79 7.41 8.11
CA TYR A 420 15.54 6.02 8.51
C TYR A 420 16.44 5.01 7.80
N GLY A 421 17.27 5.47 6.84
CA GLY A 421 18.13 4.62 6.04
C GLY A 421 17.46 4.03 4.80
N ASN A 422 16.25 4.47 4.44
CA ASN A 422 15.68 4.16 3.12
C ASN A 422 16.48 4.87 2.03
N THR A 423 16.61 4.23 0.87
CA THR A 423 17.49 4.70 -0.19
C THR A 423 16.84 4.63 -1.57
N TRP A 424 17.10 5.64 -2.40
CA TRP A 424 16.64 5.66 -3.80
C TRP A 424 17.64 6.38 -4.72
N PRO A 425 17.85 5.93 -5.99
CA PRO A 425 17.38 4.68 -6.59
C PRO A 425 17.98 3.44 -5.90
N TYR A 426 17.38 2.28 -6.18
CA TYR A 426 17.98 1.00 -5.80
C TYR A 426 19.24 0.78 -6.65
N ILE A 427 20.40 0.72 -6.00
CA ILE A 427 21.68 0.44 -6.63
C ILE A 427 22.14 -0.92 -6.14
N GLN A 428 22.27 -1.87 -7.07
CA GLN A 428 22.90 -3.13 -6.77
C GLN A 428 24.39 -2.90 -6.58
N GLU A 429 24.85 -2.98 -5.32
CA GLU A 429 26.26 -2.82 -5.02
C GLU A 429 27.07 -3.94 -5.68
N SER A 430 28.07 -3.55 -6.46
CA SER A 430 29.07 -4.48 -6.96
C SER A 430 30.01 -4.81 -5.80
N LYS A 431 29.96 -6.05 -5.30
CA LYS A 431 31.01 -6.57 -4.42
C LYS A 431 32.30 -6.50 -5.23
N GLN A 432 33.25 -5.67 -4.78
CA GLN A 432 34.51 -5.48 -5.46
C GLN A 432 35.14 -6.83 -5.81
N ALA A 433 35.36 -7.06 -7.10
CA ALA A 433 36.54 -7.81 -7.44
C ALA A 433 37.73 -6.89 -7.21
N LYS A 434 38.63 -7.21 -6.28
CA LYS A 434 39.89 -6.47 -6.19
C LYS A 434 40.73 -6.92 -7.37
N ILE A 435 40.96 -5.99 -8.30
CA ILE A 435 41.79 -6.26 -9.47
C ILE A 435 43.06 -5.44 -9.38
N LYS A 436 44.19 -6.11 -9.27
CA LYS A 436 45.51 -5.49 -9.16
C LYS A 436 46.33 -5.83 -10.40
N ILE A 437 46.91 -4.80 -11.03
CA ILE A 437 47.99 -4.97 -12.01
C ILE A 437 49.27 -5.16 -11.20
N THR A 438 49.84 -6.36 -11.24
CA THR A 438 51.01 -6.70 -10.42
C THR A 438 52.33 -6.62 -11.18
N ASP A 439 52.29 -6.63 -12.50
CA ASP A 439 53.47 -6.56 -13.34
C ASP A 439 53.13 -5.90 -14.68
N THR A 440 54.00 -5.02 -15.16
CA THR A 440 53.84 -4.34 -16.45
C THR A 440 55.17 -4.36 -17.16
N LYS A 441 55.24 -5.00 -18.33
CA LYS A 441 56.42 -4.99 -19.18
C LYS A 441 56.05 -4.43 -20.55
N THR A 442 56.88 -3.52 -21.04
CA THR A 442 56.76 -2.94 -22.38
C THR A 442 57.93 -3.41 -23.22
N ASP A 443 57.63 -4.05 -24.36
CA ASP A 443 58.60 -4.27 -25.43
C ASP A 443 58.25 -3.34 -26.59
N ILE A 444 59.25 -2.59 -27.05
CA ILE A 444 59.14 -1.67 -28.18
C ILE A 444 60.14 -2.13 -29.24
N SER A 445 59.64 -2.73 -30.31
CA SER A 445 60.39 -2.90 -31.57
C SER A 445 59.89 -1.87 -32.58
N SER A 446 60.65 -1.64 -33.67
CA SER A 446 60.47 -0.53 -34.62
C SER A 446 59.03 -0.27 -35.08
N ASP A 447 58.19 -1.31 -35.12
CA ASP A 447 56.84 -1.25 -35.67
C ASP A 447 55.76 -1.90 -34.77
N THR A 448 56.06 -2.21 -33.49
CA THR A 448 55.10 -2.90 -32.61
C THR A 448 55.25 -2.48 -31.14
N PHE A 449 54.13 -2.08 -30.53
CA PHE A 449 54.02 -1.83 -29.09
C PHE A 449 53.32 -3.01 -28.41
N THR A 450 54.04 -3.73 -27.53
CA THR A 450 53.46 -4.85 -26.79
C THR A 450 53.42 -4.52 -25.30
N LEU A 451 52.20 -4.47 -24.75
CA LEU A 451 51.95 -4.31 -23.31
C LEU A 451 51.65 -5.67 -22.69
N TYR A 452 52.52 -6.11 -21.78
CA TYR A 452 52.25 -7.25 -20.92
C TYR A 452 51.73 -6.75 -19.59
N PHE A 453 50.59 -7.28 -19.13
CA PHE A 453 50.07 -7.00 -17.80
C PHE A 453 49.45 -8.26 -17.20
N THR A 454 49.59 -8.43 -15.88
CA THR A 454 48.92 -9.51 -15.14
C THR A 454 47.70 -8.95 -14.41
N LEU A 455 46.52 -9.53 -14.66
CA LEU A 455 45.30 -9.26 -13.90
C LEU A 455 45.15 -10.30 -12.79
N SER A 456 45.27 -9.87 -11.53
CA SER A 456 44.78 -10.68 -10.40
C SER A 456 43.32 -10.32 -10.15
N VAL A 457 42.39 -11.27 -10.16
CA VAL A 457 40.95 -11.04 -9.89
C VAL A 457 40.57 -11.79 -8.61
N GLU A 458 40.29 -11.06 -7.53
CA GLU A 458 39.83 -11.66 -6.27
C GLU A 458 38.33 -11.42 -6.09
N ASN A 459 37.56 -12.41 -5.61
CA ASN A 459 36.15 -12.26 -5.20
C ASN A 459 35.14 -11.86 -6.30
N LEU A 460 35.22 -12.43 -7.51
CA LEU A 460 34.24 -12.19 -8.58
C LEU A 460 32.85 -12.80 -8.23
N PRO A 461 31.76 -12.01 -8.17
CA PRO A 461 30.42 -12.55 -7.89
C PRO A 461 29.87 -13.37 -9.06
N LYS A 462 29.04 -14.38 -8.74
CA LYS A 462 28.40 -15.24 -9.74
C LYS A 462 27.53 -14.42 -10.72
N GLY A 463 27.71 -14.65 -12.02
CA GLY A 463 26.91 -14.03 -13.08
C GLY A 463 27.33 -12.61 -13.52
N VAL A 464 28.41 -12.06 -12.98
CA VAL A 464 28.93 -10.74 -13.35
C VAL A 464 29.99 -10.88 -14.45
N THR A 465 29.82 -10.17 -15.56
CA THR A 465 30.83 -10.03 -16.63
C THR A 465 31.60 -8.73 -16.41
N PRO A 466 32.83 -8.78 -15.86
CA PRO A 466 33.64 -7.57 -15.71
C PRO A 466 34.11 -7.09 -17.08
N THR A 467 33.87 -5.80 -17.38
CA THR A 467 34.38 -5.14 -18.59
C THR A 467 35.54 -4.24 -18.20
N TYR A 468 36.69 -4.38 -18.86
CA TYR A 468 37.89 -3.59 -18.62
C TYR A 468 38.15 -2.63 -19.76
N VAL A 469 38.54 -1.41 -19.41
CA VAL A 469 38.93 -0.35 -20.34
C VAL A 469 40.35 0.07 -20.02
N ILE A 470 41.27 -0.12 -20.96
CA ILE A 470 42.66 0.37 -20.82
C ILE A 470 42.71 1.76 -21.44
N HIS A 471 43.04 2.76 -20.61
CA HIS A 471 43.26 4.14 -21.03
C HIS A 471 44.77 4.33 -21.31
N LEU A 472 45.14 4.48 -22.58
CA LEU A 472 46.51 4.78 -22.97
C LEU A 472 46.69 6.31 -23.01
N GLU A 473 46.88 6.94 -21.84
CA GLU A 473 46.91 8.42 -21.75
C GLU A 473 48.21 9.04 -22.30
N ASP A 474 49.28 8.27 -22.56
CA ASP A 474 50.57 8.77 -23.08
C ASP A 474 51.10 8.02 -24.32
N ALA A 475 50.23 7.33 -25.08
CA ALA A 475 50.68 6.71 -26.33
C ALA A 475 51.05 7.82 -27.35
N PRO A 476 52.27 7.80 -27.93
CA PRO A 476 52.62 8.75 -28.97
C PRO A 476 51.62 8.64 -30.14
N LYS A 477 51.04 9.76 -30.56
CA LYS A 477 50.13 9.81 -31.70
C LYS A 477 50.86 9.42 -33.02
N PRO A 478 50.15 8.86 -34.01
CA PRO A 478 48.97 8.02 -33.94
C PRO A 478 49.36 6.53 -34.14
N LEU A 479 49.01 5.66 -33.18
CA LEU A 479 49.04 4.22 -33.44
C LEU A 479 47.86 3.87 -34.35
N GLU A 480 48.11 3.71 -35.65
CA GLU A 480 47.25 2.90 -36.50
C GLU A 480 47.42 1.44 -36.04
N PHE A 481 46.38 0.89 -35.41
CA PHE A 481 46.38 -0.50 -34.94
C PHE A 481 46.33 -1.45 -36.16
N THR A 482 47.49 -1.77 -36.75
CA THR A 482 47.54 -2.68 -37.91
C THR A 482 47.47 -4.15 -37.50
N THR A 483 47.96 -4.51 -36.31
CA THR A 483 47.71 -5.82 -35.67
C THR A 483 47.89 -5.71 -34.16
N SER A 484 46.82 -5.94 -33.39
CA SER A 484 46.91 -6.03 -31.92
C SER A 484 46.86 -7.49 -31.51
N ARG A 485 47.92 -8.03 -30.92
CA ARG A 485 47.88 -9.30 -30.18
C ARG A 485 47.95 -8.98 -28.69
N ILE A 486 46.81 -9.05 -28.01
CA ILE A 486 46.79 -9.09 -26.54
C ILE A 486 46.98 -10.56 -26.16
N GLN A 487 48.03 -10.88 -25.43
CA GLN A 487 48.25 -12.21 -24.88
C GLN A 487 47.96 -12.18 -23.37
N LEU A 488 46.79 -12.68 -22.99
CA LEU A 488 46.36 -12.79 -21.59
C LEU A 488 47.00 -14.03 -20.95
N ASN A 489 48.04 -13.84 -20.15
CA ASN A 489 48.58 -14.90 -19.29
C ASN A 489 47.89 -14.85 -17.92
N LEU A 490 46.81 -15.64 -17.77
CA LEU A 490 46.17 -15.87 -16.48
C LEU A 490 46.92 -17.00 -15.75
N GLN A 491 47.75 -16.66 -14.77
CA GLN A 491 48.44 -17.66 -13.96
C GLN A 491 47.59 -18.07 -12.76
N ARG A 492 47.33 -19.38 -12.66
CA ARG A 492 46.65 -20.04 -11.53
C ARG A 492 47.60 -20.11 -10.32
N VAL A 493 47.18 -19.61 -9.16
CA VAL A 493 47.79 -19.99 -7.88
C VAL A 493 46.76 -20.84 -7.12
N CYS A 494 46.83 -22.16 -7.27
CA CYS A 494 46.03 -23.09 -6.46
C CYS A 494 46.95 -23.95 -5.60
N PRO A 495 46.72 -24.03 -4.28
CA PRO A 495 47.31 -25.10 -3.47
C PRO A 495 46.71 -26.44 -3.95
N GLY A 496 47.56 -27.47 -4.05
CA GLY A 496 47.33 -28.66 -4.87
C GLY A 496 46.09 -29.53 -4.58
N ASN A 497 45.79 -30.37 -5.59
CA ASN A 497 44.77 -31.43 -5.74
C ASN A 497 43.40 -31.07 -6.38
N PRO A 498 42.78 -31.99 -7.16
CA PRO A 498 41.96 -31.61 -8.30
C PRO A 498 40.53 -32.19 -8.25
N PHE A 499 39.52 -31.38 -8.00
CA PHE A 499 38.17 -31.58 -8.55
C PHE A 499 37.47 -30.21 -8.62
N ALA A 500 36.93 -29.84 -9.79
CA ALA A 500 36.26 -28.57 -9.99
C ALA A 500 35.22 -28.66 -11.14
N GLU A 501 34.04 -28.07 -10.94
CA GLU A 501 33.05 -27.79 -12.00
C GLU A 501 33.46 -26.53 -12.78
N ALA A 502 33.37 -26.58 -14.12
CA ALA A 502 33.69 -25.47 -15.01
C ALA A 502 32.44 -24.60 -15.27
N GLU A 503 32.53 -23.31 -14.98
CA GLU A 503 31.56 -22.26 -15.33
C GLU A 503 32.20 -21.30 -16.36
N ASP A 504 31.45 -20.84 -17.36
CA ASP A 504 31.94 -19.89 -18.38
C ASP A 504 31.89 -18.44 -17.86
N TYR A 505 33.00 -17.71 -17.97
CA TYR A 505 33.10 -16.27 -17.67
C TYR A 505 33.62 -15.53 -18.92
N ASN A 506 33.20 -14.29 -19.11
CA ASN A 506 33.67 -13.43 -20.20
C ASN A 506 34.46 -12.25 -19.62
N ILE A 507 35.61 -11.90 -20.23
CA ILE A 507 36.31 -10.64 -19.96
C ILE A 507 36.38 -9.95 -21.31
N ARG A 508 35.83 -8.74 -21.36
CA ARG A 508 35.91 -7.87 -22.52
C ARG A 508 36.97 -6.80 -22.27
N ILE A 509 37.91 -6.65 -23.20
CA ILE A 509 38.96 -5.62 -23.16
C ILE A 509 38.71 -4.62 -24.28
N GLN A 510 38.46 -3.37 -23.89
CA GLN A 510 38.27 -2.27 -24.85
C GLN A 510 39.45 -1.28 -24.75
N ALA A 511 39.98 -0.88 -25.90
CA ALA A 511 40.88 0.27 -25.99
C ALA A 511 40.08 1.48 -26.47
N ILE A 512 40.35 2.62 -25.84
CA ILE A 512 39.72 3.89 -26.21
C ILE A 512 40.84 4.83 -26.63
N ASN A 513 40.88 5.18 -27.92
CA ASN A 513 41.56 6.40 -28.36
C ASN A 513 40.55 7.55 -28.28
N SER A 514 41.04 8.77 -28.02
CA SER A 514 40.32 10.03 -27.80
C SER A 514 39.17 10.40 -28.76
N SER A 515 38.93 9.63 -29.82
CA SER A 515 37.88 9.89 -30.83
C SER A 515 37.10 8.67 -31.34
N THR A 516 37.44 7.42 -31.01
CA THR A 516 36.67 6.23 -31.43
C THR A 516 36.73 5.09 -30.39
N ARG A 517 35.59 4.42 -30.14
CA ARG A 517 35.53 3.18 -29.35
C ARG A 517 35.79 2.01 -30.28
N GLN A 518 36.89 1.28 -30.08
CA GLN A 518 37.15 0.04 -30.80
C GLN A 518 37.35 -1.09 -29.80
N THR A 519 36.50 -2.12 -29.88
CA THR A 519 36.76 -3.38 -29.15
C THR A 519 37.96 -4.03 -29.80
N ILE A 520 39.06 -4.17 -29.06
CA ILE A 520 40.30 -4.76 -29.58
C ILE A 520 40.47 -6.23 -29.21
N ALA A 521 39.79 -6.72 -28.16
CA ALA A 521 39.70 -8.14 -27.84
C ALA A 521 38.49 -8.46 -26.94
N GLU A 522 37.83 -9.59 -27.19
CA GLU A 522 36.84 -10.18 -26.29
C GLU A 522 37.18 -11.67 -26.15
N GLU A 523 37.52 -12.10 -24.94
CA GLU A 523 37.81 -13.51 -24.67
C GLU A 523 36.80 -14.11 -23.70
N LYS A 524 36.37 -15.32 -24.02
CA LYS A 524 35.58 -16.18 -23.14
C LYS A 524 36.52 -17.19 -22.51
N PHE A 525 36.44 -17.40 -21.21
CA PHE A 525 37.22 -18.43 -20.53
C PHE A 525 36.37 -19.19 -19.53
N LYS A 526 36.70 -20.47 -19.39
CA LYS A 526 36.09 -21.36 -18.42
C LYS A 526 36.81 -21.22 -17.10
N TYR A 527 36.10 -20.72 -16.10
CA TYR A 527 36.53 -20.72 -14.71
C TYR A 527 36.10 -22.03 -14.06
N THR A 528 37.05 -22.80 -13.54
CA THR A 528 36.74 -24.01 -12.77
C THR A 528 36.81 -23.66 -11.29
N LYS A 529 35.70 -23.83 -10.56
CA LYS A 529 35.56 -23.40 -9.15
C LYS A 529 36.60 -24.11 -8.27
N CYS A 530 37.45 -23.36 -7.57
CA CYS A 530 38.33 -23.97 -6.57
C CYS A 530 37.51 -24.38 -5.34
N PRO A 531 37.55 -25.64 -4.89
CA PRO A 531 36.82 -26.05 -3.70
C PRO A 531 37.37 -25.30 -2.48
N ILE A 532 36.46 -24.68 -1.72
CA ILE A 532 36.76 -24.12 -0.41
C ILE A 532 36.96 -25.31 0.52
N LYS A 533 38.13 -25.38 1.17
CA LYS A 533 38.35 -26.33 2.26
C LYS A 533 37.42 -25.91 3.41
N VAL A 534 36.29 -26.59 3.57
CA VAL A 534 35.58 -26.58 4.85
C VAL A 534 36.48 -27.38 5.77
N GLY A 535 37.18 -26.69 6.68
CA GLY A 535 37.88 -27.36 7.76
C GLY A 535 36.84 -28.14 8.56
N ASN A 536 37.09 -29.44 8.73
CA ASN A 536 36.38 -30.25 9.72
C ASN A 536 36.71 -29.68 11.09
N ASP A 537 35.88 -28.78 11.58
CA ASP A 537 35.57 -28.71 12.99
C ASP A 537 34.10 -29.13 13.12
N ALA A 538 33.92 -30.39 13.49
CA ALA A 538 32.70 -30.87 14.14
C ALA A 538 33.02 -31.01 15.64
N PRO A 539 32.07 -30.80 16.57
CA PRO A 539 30.67 -30.39 16.38
C PRO A 539 30.42 -28.88 16.56
#